data_AF-A0A1Q2ZSN7-F1
#
_entry.id   AF-A0A1Q2ZSN7-F1
#
_cell.length_a   1.000
_cell.length_b   1.000
_cell.length_c   1.000
_cell.angle_alpha   90.00
_cell.angle_beta   90.00
_cell.angle_gamma   90.00
#
_symmetry.space_group_name_H-M   'P 1'
#
loop_
_entity.id
_entity.type
_entity.pdbx_description
1 polymer ?
#
loop_
_entity_poly.entity_id
_entity_poly.type
_entity_poly.pdbx_seq_one_letter_code
_entity_poly.pdbx_strand_id
1 'polypeptide(L)'
;MSGSYWPSTQRRKWQFTKESLAKERQKLWVMECQLFPQGLNIVMDSKQNGTSRVTTKNIPITHKDLHYDKDYNLRIYCYFLIMKLGRRLNIRQCALATAHVYLSRFLLRVSVREVNLYLLVTTCVYLACKVEECPQYIRTLVSESRSLWPEFVPPDPTKVTEFEFYLLEELQSYLVVYHPYSTMEQIVNVLEQPPFHMQLSSEDLQNCWSLINDSYINDAHLTYPPHIIAISCLFITISMKAGAAKNAIQNSQTNMQAMSETEASLAQALKHQEIFNRFLAESQVDLEEVTDTIQELISLYDHWDKYHEPWIKFLLHTLYLRSPNSTARSS
;
A
#
# COMPACT_ATOMS: atom_id res chain seq x y z
N MET A 1 5.49 22.11 9.14
CA MET A 1 6.81 22.65 8.79
C MET A 1 7.56 21.65 7.95
N SER A 2 7.65 21.90 6.64
CA SER A 2 8.79 21.58 5.75
C SER A 2 8.31 21.64 4.29
N GLY A 3 8.35 22.82 3.67
CA GLY A 3 7.94 23.01 2.28
C GLY A 3 8.89 22.37 1.25
N SER A 4 9.97 21.72 1.69
CA SER A 4 11.00 21.20 0.79
C SER A 4 11.40 19.78 1.19
N TYR A 5 11.13 18.84 0.28
CA TYR A 5 11.49 17.44 0.40
C TYR A 5 13.01 17.21 0.45
N TRP A 6 13.82 18.04 -0.23
CA TRP A 6 15.26 17.83 -0.39
C TRP A 6 16.10 17.86 0.90
N PRO A 7 15.89 18.81 1.84
CA PRO A 7 16.52 18.81 3.15
C PRO A 7 15.78 17.94 4.19
N SER A 8 14.68 17.29 3.81
CA SER A 8 13.82 16.59 4.75
C SER A 8 14.49 15.39 5.41
N THR A 9 13.96 15.03 6.58
CA THR A 9 14.32 13.79 7.28
C THR A 9 13.95 12.56 6.46
N GLN A 10 12.87 12.62 5.66
CA GLN A 10 12.47 11.53 4.77
C GLN A 10 13.59 11.11 3.83
N ARG A 11 14.09 12.05 3.03
CA ARG A 11 15.16 11.77 2.08
C ARG A 11 16.46 11.32 2.75
N ARG A 12 16.78 11.86 3.93
CA ARG A 12 18.07 11.64 4.58
C ARG A 12 18.15 10.39 5.45
N LYS A 13 17.04 9.93 6.02
CA LYS A 13 17.05 8.96 7.12
C LYS A 13 16.32 7.66 6.84
N TRP A 14 15.28 7.69 6.02
CA TRP A 14 14.45 6.49 5.80
C TRP A 14 14.06 6.25 4.36
N GLN A 15 14.54 7.07 3.42
CA GLN A 15 14.55 6.69 2.01
C GLN A 15 15.71 5.73 1.76
N PHE A 16 15.40 4.52 1.29
CA PHE A 16 16.34 3.43 1.09
C PHE A 16 16.68 3.28 -0.40
N THR A 17 17.92 2.91 -0.70
CA THR A 17 18.23 2.30 -1.99
C THR A 17 17.69 0.86 -2.02
N LYS A 18 17.36 0.32 -3.20
CA LYS A 18 16.90 -1.07 -3.35
C LYS A 18 17.81 -2.08 -2.63
N GLU A 19 19.13 -1.89 -2.72
CA GLU A 19 20.11 -2.74 -2.04
C GLU A 19 20.05 -2.63 -0.51
N SER A 20 19.94 -1.41 0.02
CA SER A 20 19.86 -1.20 1.47
C SER A 20 18.56 -1.78 2.05
N LEU A 21 17.46 -1.63 1.32
CA LEU A 21 16.16 -2.21 1.68
C LEU A 21 16.22 -3.74 1.70
N ALA A 22 16.85 -4.33 0.68
CA ALA A 22 17.07 -5.78 0.61
C ALA A 22 17.94 -6.29 1.78
N LYS A 23 18.95 -5.52 2.20
CA LYS A 23 19.79 -5.85 3.36
C LYS A 23 19.00 -5.84 4.67
N GLU A 24 18.18 -4.81 4.91
CA GLU A 24 17.33 -4.76 6.12
C GLU A 24 16.32 -5.91 6.14
N ARG A 25 15.72 -6.25 4.99
CA ARG A 25 14.83 -7.42 4.87
C ARG A 25 15.53 -8.74 5.12
N GLN A 26 16.75 -8.89 4.62
CA GLN A 26 17.55 -10.08 4.87
C GLN A 26 17.91 -10.19 6.36
N LYS A 27 18.19 -9.07 7.02
CA LYS A 27 18.44 -9.02 8.46
C LYS A 27 17.19 -9.44 9.25
N LEU A 28 16.02 -8.92 8.89
CA LEU A 28 14.75 -9.35 9.48
C LEU A 28 14.51 -10.85 9.28
N TRP A 29 14.71 -11.35 8.06
CA TRP A 29 14.54 -12.78 7.74
C TRP A 29 15.44 -13.67 8.61
N VAL A 30 16.71 -13.30 8.78
CA VAL A 30 17.65 -14.06 9.63
C VAL A 30 17.20 -14.03 11.08
N MET A 31 16.73 -12.89 11.59
CA MET A 31 16.19 -12.77 12.94
C MET A 31 14.96 -13.68 13.14
N GLU A 32 14.02 -13.67 12.19
CA GLU A 32 12.82 -14.52 12.24
C GLU A 32 13.16 -16.01 12.23
N CYS A 33 14.16 -16.42 11.43
CA CYS A 33 14.63 -17.81 11.42
C CYS A 33 15.18 -18.25 12.78
N GLN A 34 15.77 -17.35 13.55
CA GLN A 34 16.28 -17.64 14.90
C GLN A 34 15.14 -17.69 15.94
N LEU A 35 14.16 -16.80 15.84
CA LEU A 35 13.04 -16.68 16.76
C LEU A 35 12.05 -17.85 16.65
N PHE A 36 11.78 -18.31 15.43
CA PHE A 36 10.74 -19.31 15.16
C PHE A 36 11.29 -20.57 14.47
N PRO A 37 12.11 -21.41 15.13
CA PRO A 37 12.68 -22.60 14.51
C PRO A 37 11.69 -23.79 14.38
N GLN A 38 10.42 -23.64 14.77
CA GLN A 38 9.41 -24.72 14.73
C GLN A 38 8.26 -24.49 13.74
N GLY A 39 7.97 -23.24 13.40
CA GLY A 39 7.05 -22.86 12.31
C GLY A 39 5.64 -22.59 12.76
N LEU A 40 4.76 -22.48 11.76
CA LEU A 40 3.34 -22.35 12.03
C LEU A 40 2.66 -23.68 11.76
N ASN A 41 2.26 -24.34 12.84
CA ASN A 41 1.41 -25.52 12.76
C ASN A 41 -0.01 -25.08 12.41
N ILE A 42 -0.46 -25.39 11.19
CA ILE A 42 -1.83 -25.13 10.75
C ILE A 42 -2.66 -26.39 10.92
N VAL A 43 -3.71 -26.30 11.72
CA VAL A 43 -4.72 -27.35 11.83
C VAL A 43 -5.78 -27.08 10.76
N MET A 44 -5.88 -27.95 9.77
CA MET A 44 -6.93 -27.87 8.74
C MET A 44 -7.91 -29.02 8.91
N ASP A 45 -9.21 -28.70 8.97
CA ASP A 45 -10.28 -29.69 8.93
C ASP A 45 -10.57 -30.05 7.47
N SER A 46 -10.04 -31.20 7.02
CA SER A 46 -10.39 -31.74 5.71
C SER A 46 -11.64 -32.60 5.85
N LYS A 47 -12.77 -32.14 5.31
CA LYS A 47 -13.97 -32.97 5.13
C LYS A 47 -13.79 -33.87 3.91
N GLN A 48 -13.26 -35.08 4.11
CA GLN A 48 -13.41 -36.19 3.15
C GLN A 48 -14.44 -37.18 3.71
N ASN A 49 -15.45 -37.52 2.90
CA ASN A 49 -16.44 -38.59 3.18
C ASN A 49 -17.13 -38.52 4.55
N GLY A 50 -17.79 -37.41 4.87
CA GLY A 50 -18.72 -37.32 6.02
C GLY A 50 -18.10 -37.51 7.42
N THR A 51 -16.78 -37.68 7.52
CA THR A 51 -16.04 -37.76 8.78
C THR A 51 -15.03 -36.61 8.81
N SER A 52 -15.19 -35.68 9.76
CA SER A 52 -14.26 -34.57 9.96
C SER A 52 -12.93 -35.12 10.46
N ARG A 53 -11.95 -35.28 9.57
CA ARG A 53 -10.57 -35.60 9.94
C ARG A 53 -9.81 -34.29 10.13
N VAL A 54 -9.48 -33.98 11.38
CA VAL A 54 -8.58 -32.88 11.74
C VAL A 54 -7.18 -33.27 11.27
N THR A 55 -6.72 -32.71 10.16
CA THR A 55 -5.35 -32.93 9.66
C THR A 55 -4.48 -31.76 10.06
N THR A 56 -3.56 -31.98 11.00
CA THR A 56 -2.52 -30.99 11.32
C THR A 56 -1.48 -31.02 10.20
N LYS A 57 -1.49 -30.03 9.31
CA LYS A 57 -0.39 -29.80 8.38
C LYS A 57 0.57 -28.82 9.06
N ASN A 58 1.74 -29.32 9.47
CA ASN A 58 2.83 -28.43 9.82
C ASN A 58 3.29 -27.75 8.53
N ILE A 59 3.06 -26.44 8.40
CA ILE A 59 3.74 -25.67 7.37
C ILE A 59 5.11 -25.34 7.97
N PRO A 60 6.20 -25.98 7.50
CA PRO A 60 7.51 -25.66 8.02
C PRO A 60 7.80 -24.18 7.78
N ILE A 61 8.51 -23.59 8.73
CA ILE A 61 8.90 -22.16 8.88
C ILE A 61 9.45 -21.54 7.60
N THR A 62 9.93 -22.40 6.70
CA THR A 62 10.58 -22.08 5.45
C THR A 62 9.63 -21.53 4.38
N HIS A 63 8.32 -21.53 4.60
CA HIS A 63 7.42 -21.00 3.58
C HIS A 63 7.51 -19.48 3.50
N LYS A 64 7.50 -19.02 2.25
CA LYS A 64 7.38 -17.63 1.80
C LYS A 64 6.21 -16.88 2.47
N ASP A 65 5.28 -17.66 3.02
CA ASP A 65 4.00 -17.27 3.57
C ASP A 65 4.14 -16.57 4.94
N LEU A 66 3.45 -15.45 5.07
CA LEU A 66 3.40 -14.52 6.18
C LEU A 66 4.67 -13.69 6.43
N HIS A 67 5.59 -13.64 5.47
CA HIS A 67 6.68 -12.66 5.51
C HIS A 67 6.26 -11.39 4.75
N TYR A 68 6.27 -10.23 5.41
CA TYR A 68 5.77 -8.97 4.84
C TYR A 68 6.45 -8.59 3.50
N ASP A 69 7.70 -8.99 3.30
CA ASP A 69 8.40 -8.80 2.01
C ASP A 69 7.93 -9.72 0.89
N LYS A 70 7.67 -11.00 1.21
CA LYS A 70 7.50 -12.04 0.19
C LYS A 70 6.03 -12.32 -0.13
N ASP A 71 5.13 -11.90 0.75
CA ASP A 71 3.68 -12.05 0.62
C ASP A 71 3.00 -10.73 0.27
N TYR A 72 2.83 -10.49 -1.04
CA TYR A 72 1.97 -9.41 -1.54
C TYR A 72 0.53 -9.53 -1.01
N ASN A 73 0.03 -10.74 -0.79
CA ASN A 73 -1.30 -10.98 -0.23
C ASN A 73 -1.48 -10.32 1.15
N LEU A 74 -0.45 -10.36 2.01
CA LEU A 74 -0.50 -9.74 3.32
C LEU A 74 -0.50 -8.21 3.20
N ARG A 75 0.29 -7.64 2.29
CA ARG A 75 0.34 -6.19 2.05
C ARG A 75 -0.99 -5.64 1.56
N ILE A 76 -1.57 -6.30 0.56
CA ILE A 76 -2.90 -5.95 0.02
C ILE A 76 -3.94 -6.05 1.15
N TYR A 77 -3.89 -7.10 1.96
CA TYR A 77 -4.78 -7.24 3.12
C TYR A 77 -4.61 -6.11 4.14
N CYS A 78 -3.37 -5.73 4.46
CA CYS A 78 -3.07 -4.62 5.37
C CYS A 78 -3.60 -3.28 4.87
N TYR A 79 -3.47 -3.02 3.56
CA TYR A 79 -4.04 -1.84 2.92
C TYR A 79 -5.56 -1.81 3.07
N PHE A 80 -6.24 -2.92 2.79
CA PHE A 80 -7.69 -3.02 2.98
C PHE A 80 -8.11 -2.84 4.45
N LEU A 81 -7.34 -3.34 5.42
CA LEU A 81 -7.62 -3.12 6.84
C LEU A 81 -7.57 -1.64 7.22
N ILE A 82 -6.50 -0.93 6.84
CA ILE A 82 -6.35 0.51 7.08
C ILE A 82 -7.50 1.27 6.41
N MET A 83 -7.79 0.97 5.14
CA MET A 83 -8.83 1.64 4.38
C MET A 83 -10.23 1.40 4.97
N LYS A 84 -10.52 0.18 5.45
CA LYS A 84 -11.79 -0.16 6.09
C LYS A 84 -11.98 0.59 7.40
N LEU A 85 -10.95 0.66 8.25
CA LEU A 85 -10.99 1.44 9.49
C LEU A 85 -11.11 2.94 9.19
N GLY A 86 -10.39 3.42 8.16
CA GLY A 86 -10.42 4.79 7.70
C GLY A 86 -11.78 5.29 7.27
N ARG A 87 -12.45 4.52 6.39
CA ARG A 87 -13.82 4.81 5.95
C ARG A 87 -14.80 4.76 7.12
N ARG A 88 -14.62 3.85 8.07
CA ARG A 88 -15.49 3.76 9.25
C ARG A 88 -15.38 4.99 10.15
N LEU A 89 -14.18 5.52 10.32
CA LEU A 89 -13.90 6.73 11.10
C LEU A 89 -14.10 8.04 10.31
N ASN A 90 -14.40 7.96 9.01
CA ASN A 90 -14.49 9.11 8.09
C ASN A 90 -13.25 10.02 8.14
N ILE A 91 -12.05 9.43 8.14
CA ILE A 91 -10.79 10.20 8.12
C ILE A 91 -10.30 10.51 6.71
N ARG A 92 -9.54 11.60 6.59
CA ARG A 92 -8.97 12.07 5.31
C ARG A 92 -7.91 11.10 4.76
N GLN A 93 -7.79 11.04 3.43
CA GLN A 93 -6.85 10.14 2.75
C GLN A 93 -5.38 10.38 3.15
N CYS A 94 -4.95 11.63 3.37
CA CYS A 94 -3.57 11.92 3.79
C CYS A 94 -3.20 11.21 5.10
N ALA A 95 -4.10 11.19 6.09
CA ALA A 95 -3.87 10.48 7.35
C ALA A 95 -3.77 8.95 7.14
N LEU A 96 -4.55 8.39 6.22
CA LEU A 96 -4.47 6.97 5.87
C LEU A 96 -3.17 6.61 5.14
N ALA A 97 -2.74 7.47 4.23
CA ALA A 97 -1.45 7.34 3.55
C ALA A 97 -0.28 7.36 4.55
N THR A 98 -0.28 8.31 5.49
CA THR A 98 0.74 8.38 6.56
C THR A 98 0.71 7.13 7.44
N ALA A 99 -0.49 6.66 7.82
CA ALA A 99 -0.63 5.43 8.59
C ALA A 99 -0.07 4.21 7.84
N HIS A 100 -0.25 4.13 6.52
CA HIS A 100 0.29 3.05 5.71
C HIS A 100 1.82 3.09 5.62
N VAL A 101 2.42 4.28 5.49
CA VAL A 101 3.87 4.44 5.52
C VAL A 101 4.44 4.05 6.89
N TYR A 102 3.77 4.40 7.99
CA TYR A 102 4.18 3.94 9.33
C TYR A 102 4.11 2.42 9.45
N LEU A 103 3.05 1.80 8.94
CA LEU A 103 2.90 0.35 8.94
C LEU A 103 4.04 -0.33 8.17
N SER A 104 4.32 0.13 6.95
CA SER A 104 5.40 -0.43 6.13
C SER A 104 6.77 -0.25 6.79
N ARG A 105 7.05 0.94 7.33
CA ARG A 105 8.31 1.21 8.06
C ARG A 105 8.49 0.36 9.31
N PHE A 106 7.42 0.09 10.05
CA PHE A 106 7.44 -0.76 11.23
C PHE A 106 7.68 -2.23 10.84
N LEU A 107 6.95 -2.74 9.84
CA LEU A 107 7.05 -4.13 9.38
C LEU A 107 8.34 -4.46 8.61
N LEU A 108 9.17 -3.45 8.30
CA LEU A 108 10.53 -3.68 7.81
C LEU A 108 11.51 -4.11 8.92
N ARG A 109 11.24 -3.76 10.17
CA ARG A 109 12.14 -4.01 11.31
C ARG A 109 11.63 -5.08 12.26
N VAL A 110 10.31 -5.22 12.37
CA VAL A 110 9.64 -6.12 13.30
C VAL A 110 8.84 -7.16 12.53
N SER A 111 8.90 -8.42 12.98
CA SER A 111 8.13 -9.50 12.38
C SER A 111 6.63 -9.31 12.64
N VAL A 112 5.82 -9.55 11.60
CA VAL A 112 4.35 -9.56 11.73
C VAL A 112 3.85 -10.69 12.64
N ARG A 113 4.66 -11.72 12.90
CA ARG A 113 4.27 -12.91 13.67
C ARG A 113 4.17 -12.64 15.18
N GLU A 114 4.96 -11.68 15.67
CA GLU A 114 5.00 -11.31 17.09
C GLU A 114 3.96 -10.26 17.46
N VAL A 115 3.48 -9.54 16.45
CA VAL A 115 2.65 -8.36 16.64
C VAL A 115 1.23 -8.65 16.20
N ASN A 116 0.26 -8.20 17.00
CA ASN A 116 -1.13 -8.18 16.60
C ASN A 116 -1.36 -7.09 15.54
N LEU A 117 -1.55 -7.52 14.29
CA LEU A 117 -1.70 -6.64 13.13
C LEU A 117 -2.87 -5.65 13.29
N TYR A 118 -3.98 -6.06 13.89
CA TYR A 118 -5.14 -5.19 14.06
C TYR A 118 -4.86 -4.06 15.07
N LEU A 119 -4.17 -4.39 16.17
CA LEU A 119 -3.73 -3.39 17.14
C LEU A 119 -2.71 -2.41 16.52
N LEU A 120 -1.78 -2.93 15.72
CA LEU A 120 -0.81 -2.12 14.98
C LEU A 120 -1.50 -1.19 13.98
N VAL A 121 -2.45 -1.67 13.18
CA VAL A 121 -3.22 -0.84 12.24
C VAL A 121 -3.98 0.26 12.96
N THR A 122 -4.69 -0.06 14.05
CA THR A 122 -5.40 0.94 14.86
C THR A 122 -4.44 2.00 15.42
N THR A 123 -3.25 1.58 15.89
CA THR A 123 -2.24 2.48 16.46
C THR A 123 -1.59 3.37 15.40
N CYS A 124 -1.28 2.82 14.22
CA CYS A 124 -0.76 3.59 13.08
C CYS A 124 -1.74 4.68 12.65
N VAL A 125 -3.04 4.34 12.54
CA VAL A 125 -4.09 5.31 12.21
C VAL A 125 -4.21 6.37 13.31
N TYR A 126 -4.14 5.98 14.59
CA TYR A 126 -4.18 6.93 15.70
C TYR A 126 -3.04 7.95 15.65
N LEU A 127 -1.81 7.46 15.48
CA LEU A 127 -0.62 8.28 15.45
C LEU A 127 -0.64 9.21 14.23
N ALA A 128 -0.97 8.68 13.05
CA ALA A 128 -1.07 9.48 11.83
C ALA A 128 -2.12 10.58 11.94
N CYS A 129 -3.28 10.30 12.53
CA CYS A 129 -4.32 11.30 12.78
C CYS A 129 -3.84 12.44 13.68
N LYS A 130 -2.99 12.15 14.68
CA LYS A 130 -2.39 13.17 15.55
C LYS A 130 -1.36 14.03 14.83
N VAL A 131 -0.55 13.43 13.96
CA VAL A 131 0.53 14.13 13.23
C VAL A 131 -0.03 14.98 12.08
N GLU A 132 -1.07 14.51 11.39
CA GLU A 132 -1.72 15.20 10.26
C GLU A 132 -2.78 16.23 10.69
N GLU A 133 -2.77 16.63 11.96
CA GLU A 133 -3.67 17.63 12.54
C GLU A 133 -5.17 17.29 12.34
N CYS A 134 -5.53 16.00 12.37
CA CYS A 134 -6.91 15.52 12.42
C CYS A 134 -7.12 14.55 13.59
N PRO A 135 -6.98 15.02 14.84
CA PRO A 135 -6.95 14.14 16.02
C PRO A 135 -8.28 13.42 16.22
N GLN A 136 -8.19 12.12 16.49
CA GLN A 136 -9.33 11.27 16.86
C GLN A 136 -9.23 10.90 18.34
N TYR A 137 -10.36 10.91 19.05
CA TYR A 137 -10.38 10.47 20.44
C TYR A 137 -10.11 8.98 20.55
N ILE A 138 -9.20 8.59 21.44
CA ILE A 138 -8.77 7.19 21.59
C ILE A 138 -9.93 6.24 21.92
N ARG A 139 -10.91 6.70 22.71
CA ARG A 139 -12.11 5.90 23.05
C ARG A 139 -12.95 5.59 21.81
N THR A 140 -13.18 6.59 20.95
CA THR A 140 -13.93 6.41 19.70
C THR A 140 -13.16 5.48 18.76
N LEU A 141 -11.85 5.68 18.63
CA LEU A 141 -10.99 4.84 17.80
C LEU A 141 -11.03 3.36 18.21
N VAL A 142 -10.87 3.07 19.51
CA VAL A 142 -10.91 1.70 20.04
C VAL A 142 -12.30 1.10 19.88
N SER A 143 -13.35 1.88 20.14
CA SER A 143 -14.74 1.44 19.95
C SER A 143 -15.03 1.03 18.50
N GLU A 144 -14.64 1.85 17.52
CA GLU A 144 -14.83 1.53 16.10
C GLU A 144 -13.96 0.35 15.64
N SER A 145 -12.71 0.28 16.11
CA SER A 145 -11.82 -0.86 15.81
C SER A 145 -12.41 -2.17 16.34
N ARG A 146 -12.96 -2.16 17.56
CA ARG A 146 -13.63 -3.32 18.16
C ARG A 146 -14.95 -3.67 17.47
N SER A 147 -15.70 -2.67 17.00
CA SER A 147 -16.91 -2.91 16.20
C SER A 147 -16.59 -3.64 14.89
N LEU A 148 -15.41 -3.41 14.31
CA LEU A 148 -14.96 -4.11 13.12
C LEU A 148 -14.32 -5.48 13.44
N TRP A 149 -13.55 -5.55 14.52
CA TRP A 149 -12.71 -6.70 14.88
C TRP A 149 -12.79 -7.00 16.39
N PRO A 150 -13.90 -7.58 16.88
CA PRO A 150 -14.14 -7.75 18.31
C PRO A 150 -13.18 -8.73 18.99
N GLU A 151 -12.63 -9.68 18.24
CA GLU A 151 -11.78 -10.77 18.75
C GLU A 151 -10.30 -10.36 18.90
N PHE A 152 -9.85 -9.37 18.12
CA PHE A 152 -8.43 -9.03 18.01
C PHE A 152 -8.05 -7.74 18.74
N VAL A 153 -9.00 -6.87 19.08
CA VAL A 153 -8.73 -5.59 19.73
C VAL A 153 -9.21 -5.59 21.19
N PRO A 154 -8.30 -5.39 22.17
CA PRO A 154 -8.69 -5.32 23.58
C PRO A 154 -9.54 -4.07 23.85
N PRO A 155 -10.46 -4.12 24.84
CA PRO A 155 -11.29 -2.97 25.19
C PRO A 155 -10.49 -1.84 25.87
N ASP A 156 -9.35 -2.17 26.47
CA ASP A 156 -8.54 -1.23 27.24
C ASP A 156 -7.75 -0.30 26.29
N PRO A 157 -8.02 1.02 26.30
CA PRO A 157 -7.31 1.96 25.44
C PRO A 157 -5.83 2.13 25.83
N THR A 158 -5.45 1.73 27.05
CA THR A 158 -4.07 1.76 27.53
C THR A 158 -3.15 0.89 26.68
N LYS A 159 -3.66 -0.22 26.13
CA LYS A 159 -2.89 -1.10 25.23
C LYS A 159 -2.55 -0.41 23.91
N VAL A 160 -3.46 0.41 23.39
CA VAL A 160 -3.18 1.23 22.19
C VAL A 160 -2.15 2.30 22.50
N THR A 161 -2.20 2.95 23.68
CA THR A 161 -1.19 3.97 24.05
C THR A 161 0.18 3.36 24.34
N GLU A 162 0.24 2.18 24.97
CA GLU A 162 1.49 1.43 25.16
C GLU A 162 2.09 1.07 23.79
N PHE A 163 1.26 0.58 22.87
CA PHE A 163 1.72 0.22 21.53
C PHE A 163 2.14 1.44 20.70
N GLU A 164 1.50 2.59 20.89
CA GLU A 164 1.91 3.86 20.29
C GLU A 164 3.33 4.23 20.71
N PHE A 165 3.67 4.06 21.99
CA PHE A 165 5.01 4.35 22.48
C PHE A 165 6.08 3.50 21.78
N TYR A 166 5.84 2.19 21.64
CA TYR A 166 6.73 1.30 20.89
C TYR A 166 6.82 1.67 19.41
N LEU A 167 5.69 2.05 18.78
CA LEU A 167 5.67 2.50 17.39
C LEU A 167 6.52 3.76 17.20
N LEU A 168 6.45 4.72 18.12
CA LEU A 168 7.27 5.95 18.10
C LEU A 168 8.77 5.67 18.24
N GLU A 169 9.13 4.74 19.13
CA GLU A 169 10.50 4.30 19.33
C GLU A 169 11.06 3.67 18.03
N GLU A 170 10.32 2.75 17.42
CA GLU A 170 10.76 2.10 16.18
C GLU A 170 10.84 3.05 14.98
N LEU A 171 9.90 4.00 14.87
CA LEU A 171 9.95 5.03 13.83
C LEU A 171 11.03 6.09 14.07
N GLN A 172 11.73 6.03 15.23
CA GLN A 172 12.78 6.96 15.65
C GLN A 172 12.32 8.44 15.60
N SER A 173 11.05 8.68 15.94
CA SER A 173 10.41 10.02 15.90
C SER A 173 10.40 10.71 14.53
N TYR A 174 10.65 9.99 13.42
CA TYR A 174 10.50 10.55 12.07
C TYR A 174 9.05 10.44 11.61
N LEU A 175 8.23 11.43 11.96
CA LEU A 175 6.77 11.38 11.76
C LEU A 175 6.29 12.08 10.48
N VAL A 176 6.96 13.13 10.03
CA VAL A 176 6.53 13.89 8.85
C VAL A 176 6.82 13.10 7.58
N VAL A 177 5.77 12.88 6.77
CA VAL A 177 5.81 12.19 5.48
C VAL A 177 5.37 13.15 4.38
N TYR A 178 6.03 13.10 3.23
CA TYR A 178 5.64 13.85 2.04
C TYR A 178 4.86 12.94 1.11
N HIS A 179 3.67 13.39 0.73
CA HIS A 179 2.78 12.63 -0.13
C HIS A 179 2.89 13.02 -1.61
N PRO A 180 2.67 12.07 -2.55
CA PRO A 180 2.63 12.37 -3.99
C PRO A 180 1.48 13.31 -4.39
N TYR A 181 0.37 13.35 -3.63
CA TYR A 181 -0.83 14.10 -3.97
C TYR A 181 -0.57 15.59 -4.24
N SER A 182 0.12 16.28 -3.33
CA SER A 182 0.44 17.71 -3.48
C SER A 182 1.38 17.96 -4.67
N THR A 183 2.23 16.99 -5.00
CA THR A 183 3.13 17.12 -6.14
C THR A 183 2.39 16.91 -7.45
N MET A 184 1.46 15.96 -7.49
CA MET A 184 0.59 15.75 -8.64
C MET A 184 -0.24 17.01 -8.94
N GLU A 185 -0.84 17.65 -7.93
CA GLU A 185 -1.54 18.94 -8.11
C GLU A 185 -0.63 20.03 -8.70
N GLN A 186 0.61 20.13 -8.22
CA GLN A 186 1.59 21.06 -8.77
C GLN A 186 1.94 20.76 -10.24
N ILE A 187 2.12 19.48 -10.60
CA ILE A 187 2.41 19.06 -11.97
C ILE A 187 1.23 19.40 -12.88
N VAL A 188 0.00 19.11 -12.47
CA VAL A 188 -1.22 19.44 -13.22
C VAL A 188 -1.30 20.96 -13.44
N ASN A 189 -1.06 21.76 -12.41
CA ASN A 189 -1.04 23.23 -12.54
C ASN A 189 0.01 23.71 -13.54
N VAL A 190 1.19 23.08 -13.61
CA VAL A 190 2.25 23.44 -14.58
C VAL A 190 1.86 23.01 -16.01
N LEU A 191 1.19 21.88 -16.17
CA LEU A 191 0.72 21.39 -17.47
C LEU A 191 -0.38 22.28 -18.08
N GLU A 192 -1.19 22.93 -17.24
CA GLU A 192 -2.21 23.89 -17.68
C GLU A 192 -1.61 25.21 -18.21
N GLN A 193 -0.41 25.59 -17.76
CA GLN A 193 0.26 26.82 -18.16
C GLN A 193 0.92 26.71 -19.56
N PRO A 194 1.18 27.85 -20.24
CA PRO A 194 2.07 27.85 -21.41
C PRO A 194 3.45 27.31 -20.99
N PRO A 195 4.06 26.35 -21.72
CA PRO A 195 3.92 26.08 -23.16
C PRO A 195 3.08 24.84 -23.55
N PHE A 196 2.38 24.18 -22.61
CA PHE A 196 1.73 22.88 -22.84
C PHE A 196 0.21 22.97 -23.01
N HIS A 197 -0.49 23.86 -22.30
CA HIS A 197 -1.96 24.06 -22.37
C HIS A 197 -2.76 22.74 -22.34
N MET A 198 -2.37 21.82 -21.46
CA MET A 198 -3.04 20.52 -21.33
C MET A 198 -4.00 20.57 -20.15
N GLN A 199 -5.30 20.45 -20.44
CA GLN A 199 -6.32 20.27 -19.41
C GLN A 199 -6.65 18.78 -19.29
N LEU A 200 -6.41 18.22 -18.11
CA LEU A 200 -6.85 16.86 -17.79
C LEU A 200 -8.33 16.88 -17.40
N SER A 201 -9.06 15.83 -17.79
CA SER A 201 -10.43 15.65 -17.30
C SER A 201 -10.41 15.40 -15.79
N SER A 202 -11.48 15.78 -15.10
CA SER A 202 -11.68 15.46 -13.68
C SER A 202 -11.68 13.94 -13.44
N GLU A 203 -12.18 13.16 -14.40
CA GLU A 203 -12.15 11.69 -14.36
C GLU A 203 -10.72 11.13 -14.45
N ASP A 204 -9.88 11.71 -15.32
CA ASP A 204 -8.48 11.30 -15.45
C ASP A 204 -7.71 11.63 -14.17
N LEU A 205 -7.96 12.80 -13.58
CA LEU A 205 -7.38 13.19 -12.32
C LEU A 205 -7.79 12.22 -11.20
N GLN A 206 -9.08 11.87 -11.12
CA GLN A 206 -9.58 10.91 -10.13
C GLN A 206 -8.96 9.50 -10.31
N ASN A 207 -8.73 9.07 -11.55
CA ASN A 207 -8.03 7.81 -11.82
C ASN A 207 -6.57 7.88 -11.36
N CYS A 208 -5.86 8.97 -11.66
CA CYS A 208 -4.49 9.21 -11.21
C CYS A 208 -4.41 9.22 -9.66
N TRP A 209 -5.35 9.89 -8.98
CA TRP A 209 -5.48 9.85 -7.52
C TRP A 209 -5.66 8.42 -6.99
N SER A 210 -6.45 7.60 -7.67
CA SER A 210 -6.70 6.22 -7.29
C SER A 210 -5.45 5.35 -7.47
N LEU A 211 -4.71 5.53 -8.58
CA LEU A 211 -3.42 4.88 -8.80
C LEU A 211 -2.38 5.25 -7.73
N ILE A 212 -2.34 6.53 -7.33
CA ILE A 212 -1.47 6.95 -6.22
C ILE A 212 -1.86 6.24 -4.93
N ASN A 213 -3.16 6.08 -4.64
CA ASN A 213 -3.61 5.34 -3.44
C ASN A 213 -3.14 3.88 -3.47
N ASP A 214 -3.24 3.22 -4.62
CA ASP A 214 -2.81 1.83 -4.77
C ASP A 214 -1.28 1.68 -4.67
N SER A 215 -0.53 2.71 -5.09
CA SER A 215 0.94 2.71 -4.99
C SER A 215 1.48 2.62 -3.57
N TYR A 216 0.66 2.89 -2.53
CA TYR A 216 1.06 2.71 -1.13
C TYR A 216 1.22 1.24 -0.74
N ILE A 217 0.59 0.30 -1.46
CA ILE A 217 0.72 -1.15 -1.19
C ILE A 217 2.15 -1.63 -1.50
N ASN A 218 2.80 -0.98 -2.46
CA ASN A 218 4.18 -1.24 -2.85
C ASN A 218 5.16 -0.42 -2.00
N ASP A 219 6.43 -0.84 -2.02
CA ASP A 219 7.49 -0.15 -1.29
C ASP A 219 8.03 1.08 -2.00
N ALA A 220 7.41 1.49 -3.11
CA ALA A 220 7.82 2.64 -3.91
C ALA A 220 8.00 3.91 -3.07
N HIS A 221 7.19 4.10 -2.02
CA HIS A 221 7.26 5.24 -1.11
C HIS A 221 8.49 5.26 -0.19
N LEU A 222 9.17 4.12 -0.05
CA LEU A 222 10.40 3.99 0.73
C LEU A 222 11.64 4.14 -0.13
N THR A 223 11.55 3.87 -1.43
CA THR A 223 12.67 3.93 -2.36
C THR A 223 12.72 5.25 -3.12
N TYR A 224 11.58 5.71 -3.65
CA TYR A 224 11.54 6.84 -4.57
C TYR A 224 10.95 8.11 -3.95
N PRO A 225 11.35 9.28 -4.46
CA PRO A 225 10.70 10.54 -4.13
C PRO A 225 9.21 10.61 -4.55
N PRO A 226 8.39 11.39 -3.84
CA PRO A 226 6.96 11.50 -4.13
C PRO A 226 6.65 12.10 -5.51
N HIS A 227 7.54 12.94 -6.06
CA HIS A 227 7.36 13.52 -7.39
C HIS A 227 7.47 12.46 -8.51
N ILE A 228 8.32 11.46 -8.34
CA ILE A 228 8.50 10.39 -9.32
C ILE A 228 7.28 9.49 -9.33
N ILE A 229 6.79 9.11 -8.15
CA ILE A 229 5.56 8.31 -8.01
C ILE A 229 4.37 9.02 -8.66
N ALA A 230 4.23 10.34 -8.43
CA ALA A 230 3.19 11.15 -9.04
C ALA A 230 3.29 11.17 -10.58
N ILE A 231 4.49 11.38 -11.12
CA ILE A 231 4.74 11.38 -12.57
C ILE A 231 4.44 10.01 -13.18
N SER A 232 4.84 8.92 -12.53
CA SER A 232 4.59 7.55 -13.00
C SER A 232 3.09 7.24 -13.07
N CYS A 233 2.33 7.60 -12.03
CA CYS A 233 0.87 7.42 -12.03
C CYS A 233 0.18 8.26 -13.11
N LEU A 234 0.64 9.50 -13.31
CA LEU A 234 0.13 10.40 -14.35
C LEU A 234 0.44 9.87 -15.75
N PHE A 235 1.66 9.35 -15.96
CA PHE A 235 2.07 8.71 -17.21
C PHE A 235 1.19 7.50 -17.55
N ILE A 236 0.94 6.61 -16.59
CA ILE A 236 0.05 5.45 -16.76
C ILE A 236 -1.35 5.93 -17.18
N THR A 237 -1.90 6.91 -16.47
CA THR A 237 -3.25 7.44 -16.74
C THR A 237 -3.38 7.99 -18.16
N ILE A 238 -2.44 8.82 -18.58
CA ILE A 238 -2.44 9.45 -19.91
C ILE A 238 -2.21 8.39 -20.99
N SER A 239 -1.26 7.46 -20.77
CA SER A 239 -0.92 6.41 -21.72
C SER A 239 -2.05 5.40 -21.91
N MET A 240 -2.76 5.01 -20.85
CA MET A 240 -3.92 4.11 -20.94
C MET A 240 -5.04 4.72 -21.78
N LYS A 241 -5.32 6.02 -21.60
CA LYS A 241 -6.33 6.74 -22.40
C LYS A 241 -5.93 6.85 -23.87
N ALA A 242 -4.66 7.18 -24.13
CA ALA A 242 -4.14 7.21 -25.50
C ALA A 242 -4.15 5.82 -26.16
N GLY A 243 -3.84 4.76 -25.41
CA GLY A 243 -3.90 3.37 -25.88
C GLY A 243 -5.33 2.94 -26.23
N ALA A 244 -6.30 3.23 -25.34
CA ALA A 244 -7.72 3.00 -25.63
C ALA A 244 -8.17 3.77 -26.88
N ALA A 245 -7.68 5.01 -27.05
CA ALA A 245 -7.98 5.80 -28.24
C ALA A 245 -7.42 5.18 -29.53
N LYS A 246 -6.16 4.70 -29.52
CA LYS A 246 -5.56 4.01 -30.68
C LYS A 246 -6.34 2.74 -31.05
N ASN A 247 -6.72 1.94 -30.05
CA ASN A 247 -7.49 0.72 -30.27
C ASN A 247 -8.89 1.03 -30.83
N ALA A 248 -9.54 2.09 -30.35
CA ALA A 248 -10.82 2.53 -30.88
C ALA A 248 -10.70 2.97 -32.35
N ILE A 249 -9.68 3.76 -32.70
CA ILE A 249 -9.44 4.20 -34.09
C ILE A 249 -9.18 3.00 -35.02
N GLN A 250 -8.37 2.02 -34.59
CA GLN A 250 -8.12 0.80 -35.38
C GLN A 250 -9.40 -0.03 -35.63
N ASN A 251 -10.24 -0.18 -34.60
CA ASN A 251 -11.51 -0.91 -34.74
C ASN A 251 -12.58 -0.12 -35.54
N SER A 252 -12.46 1.21 -35.61
CA SER A 252 -13.39 2.08 -36.35
C SER A 252 -13.17 2.02 -37.87
N GLN A 253 -11.96 1.68 -38.33
CA GLN A 253 -11.67 1.50 -39.75
C GLN A 253 -12.44 0.31 -40.37
N THR A 254 -13.04 -0.56 -39.56
CA THR A 254 -13.82 -1.72 -40.01
C THR A 254 -15.33 -1.45 -40.15
N ASN A 255 -15.87 -0.41 -39.50
CA ASN A 255 -17.31 -0.07 -39.54
C ASN A 255 -17.49 1.41 -39.90
N MET A 256 -17.66 1.70 -41.20
CA MET A 256 -18.04 3.02 -41.70
C MET A 256 -19.49 3.32 -41.32
N GLN A 257 -19.75 3.98 -40.19
CA GLN A 257 -20.83 4.97 -40.02
C GLN A 257 -20.97 5.41 -38.56
N ALA A 258 -20.97 6.73 -38.37
CA ALA A 258 -21.07 7.54 -37.15
C ALA A 258 -19.73 7.85 -36.45
N MET A 259 -19.54 9.14 -36.06
CA MET A 259 -18.65 9.66 -34.98
C MET A 259 -17.70 10.80 -35.38
N SER A 260 -18.20 11.98 -35.75
CA SER A 260 -17.36 13.20 -35.85
C SER A 260 -16.91 13.75 -34.49
N GLU A 261 -17.68 13.54 -33.42
CA GLU A 261 -17.35 14.04 -32.06
C GLU A 261 -16.37 13.12 -31.33
N THR A 262 -16.44 11.80 -31.56
CA THR A 262 -15.53 10.86 -30.91
C THR A 262 -14.14 10.89 -31.53
N GLU A 263 -14.01 11.12 -32.84
CA GLU A 263 -12.69 11.28 -33.47
C GLU A 263 -11.92 12.48 -32.92
N ALA A 264 -12.60 13.59 -32.59
CA ALA A 264 -11.98 14.77 -32.00
C ALA A 264 -11.45 14.50 -30.58
N SER A 265 -12.19 13.76 -29.75
CA SER A 265 -11.74 13.40 -28.40
C SER A 265 -10.59 12.38 -28.43
N LEU A 266 -10.60 11.45 -29.39
CA LEU A 266 -9.54 10.48 -29.64
C LEU A 266 -8.25 11.14 -30.12
N ALA A 267 -8.34 12.09 -31.05
CA ALA A 267 -7.19 12.87 -31.53
C ALA A 267 -6.61 13.77 -30.42
N GLN A 268 -7.46 14.34 -29.57
CA GLN A 268 -7.02 15.12 -28.41
C GLN A 268 -6.24 14.27 -27.40
N ALA A 269 -6.63 13.01 -27.16
CA ALA A 269 -5.90 12.10 -26.29
C ALA A 269 -4.49 11.77 -26.80
N LEU A 270 -4.32 11.64 -28.12
CA LEU A 270 -3.00 11.43 -28.74
C LEU A 270 -2.13 12.69 -28.64
N LYS A 271 -2.71 13.87 -28.87
CA LYS A 271 -2.03 15.15 -28.70
C LYS A 271 -1.58 15.37 -27.26
N HIS A 272 -2.43 15.03 -26.29
CA HIS A 272 -2.10 15.05 -24.87
C HIS A 272 -0.91 14.13 -24.54
N GLN A 273 -0.82 12.95 -25.16
CA GLN A 273 0.33 12.06 -25.01
C GLN A 273 1.63 12.70 -25.53
N GLU A 274 1.62 13.33 -26.70
CA GLU A 274 2.80 14.00 -27.26
C GLU A 274 3.26 15.18 -26.40
N ILE A 275 2.32 15.99 -25.92
CA ILE A 275 2.59 17.12 -25.02
C ILE A 275 3.22 16.62 -23.72
N PHE A 276 2.69 15.54 -23.13
CA PHE A 276 3.24 14.96 -21.91
C PHE A 276 4.64 14.37 -22.13
N ASN A 277 4.89 13.71 -23.26
CA ASN A 277 6.22 13.23 -23.62
C ASN A 277 7.22 14.37 -23.76
N ARG A 278 6.80 15.52 -24.32
CA ARG A 278 7.64 16.71 -24.40
C ARG A 278 7.95 17.25 -23.00
N PHE A 279 6.96 17.32 -22.13
CA PHE A 279 7.15 17.72 -20.73
C PHE A 279 8.15 16.81 -20.01
N LEU A 280 8.03 15.49 -20.13
CA LEU A 280 8.97 14.54 -19.52
C LEU A 280 10.40 14.73 -20.04
N ALA A 281 10.57 14.93 -21.35
CA ALA A 281 11.87 15.16 -21.97
C ALA A 281 12.52 16.48 -21.51
N GLU A 282 11.72 17.53 -21.30
CA GLU A 282 12.20 18.85 -20.85
C GLU A 282 12.50 18.88 -19.33
N SER A 283 11.78 18.09 -18.52
CA SER A 283 11.80 18.16 -17.05
C SER A 283 13.06 17.56 -16.39
N GLN A 284 13.94 16.89 -17.15
CA GLN A 284 15.17 16.24 -16.65
C GLN A 284 14.92 15.27 -15.46
N VAL A 285 13.73 14.68 -15.40
CA VAL A 285 13.38 13.66 -14.41
C VAL A 285 14.02 12.35 -14.80
N ASP A 286 14.54 11.61 -13.82
CA ASP A 286 15.14 10.30 -14.05
C ASP A 286 14.09 9.31 -14.58
N LEU A 287 14.26 8.88 -15.82
CA LEU A 287 13.35 7.96 -16.48
C LEU A 287 13.52 6.53 -15.98
N GLU A 288 14.69 6.16 -15.45
CA GLU A 288 14.93 4.81 -14.93
C GLU A 288 14.03 4.56 -13.71
N GLU A 289 14.02 5.50 -12.76
CA GLU A 289 13.18 5.44 -11.56
C GLU A 289 11.67 5.47 -11.91
N VAL A 290 11.29 6.22 -12.95
CA VAL A 290 9.91 6.21 -13.48
C VAL A 290 9.54 4.84 -14.06
N THR A 291 10.43 4.22 -14.86
CA THR A 291 10.14 2.90 -15.43
C THR A 291 10.02 1.81 -14.37
N ASP A 292 10.87 1.87 -13.34
CA ASP A 292 10.82 0.92 -12.22
C ASP A 292 9.53 1.04 -11.42
N THR A 293 9.10 2.26 -11.10
CA THR A 293 7.83 2.49 -10.38
C THR A 293 6.61 2.02 -11.18
N ILE A 294 6.62 2.22 -12.51
CA ILE A 294 5.58 1.67 -13.39
C ILE A 294 5.60 0.14 -13.36
N GLN A 295 6.78 -0.48 -13.44
CA GLN A 295 6.92 -1.93 -13.39
C GLN A 295 6.43 -2.52 -12.05
N GLU A 296 6.71 -1.85 -10.93
CA GLU A 296 6.19 -2.23 -9.61
C GLU A 296 4.66 -2.14 -9.56
N LEU A 297 4.05 -1.10 -10.14
CA LEU A 297 2.59 -0.97 -10.23
C LEU A 297 1.96 -2.06 -11.10
N ILE A 298 2.56 -2.39 -12.25
CA ILE A 298 2.09 -3.49 -13.09
C ILE A 298 2.17 -4.82 -12.33
N SER A 299 3.28 -5.06 -11.64
CA SER A 299 3.45 -6.26 -10.82
C SER A 299 2.41 -6.34 -9.71
N LEU A 300 2.08 -5.22 -9.06
CA LEU A 300 1.03 -5.16 -8.03
C LEU A 300 -0.31 -5.64 -8.58
N TYR A 301 -0.73 -5.17 -9.76
CA TYR A 301 -1.99 -5.59 -10.36
C TYR A 301 -2.00 -7.09 -10.74
N ASP A 302 -0.90 -7.66 -11.22
CA ASP A 302 -0.79 -9.13 -11.44
C ASP A 302 -0.90 -9.93 -10.13
N HIS A 303 -0.35 -9.43 -9.02
CA HIS A 303 -0.51 -10.07 -7.72
C HIS A 303 -1.92 -9.90 -7.16
N TRP A 304 -2.61 -8.81 -7.50
CA TRP A 304 -3.98 -8.56 -7.10
C TRP A 304 -4.94 -9.61 -7.66
N ASP A 305 -4.73 -10.08 -8.89
CA ASP A 305 -5.53 -11.14 -9.50
C ASP A 305 -5.41 -12.47 -8.74
N LYS A 306 -4.27 -12.70 -8.08
CA LYS A 306 -3.96 -13.92 -7.29
C LYS A 306 -4.35 -13.76 -5.81
N TYR A 307 -4.89 -12.61 -5.41
CA TYR A 307 -5.17 -12.30 -4.02
C TYR A 307 -6.31 -13.17 -3.45
N HIS A 308 -6.04 -13.85 -2.35
CA HIS A 308 -7.01 -14.70 -1.66
C HIS A 308 -7.18 -14.31 -0.18
N GLU A 309 -8.20 -13.51 0.11
CA GLU A 309 -8.47 -12.98 1.45
C GLU A 309 -8.80 -14.06 2.52
N PRO A 310 -9.66 -15.06 2.26
CA PRO A 310 -9.97 -16.11 3.24
C PRO A 310 -8.74 -16.84 3.79
N TRP A 311 -7.74 -17.09 2.94
CA TRP A 311 -6.50 -17.76 3.36
C TRP A 311 -5.71 -16.92 4.36
N ILE A 312 -5.52 -15.63 4.08
CA ILE A 312 -4.80 -14.71 4.98
C ILE A 312 -5.55 -14.54 6.31
N LYS A 313 -6.88 -14.40 6.27
CA LYS A 313 -7.70 -14.33 7.48
C LYS A 313 -7.59 -15.58 8.33
N PHE A 314 -7.65 -16.76 7.70
CA PHE A 314 -7.48 -18.04 8.39
C PHE A 314 -6.09 -18.12 9.03
N LEU A 315 -5.04 -17.72 8.30
CA LEU A 315 -3.66 -17.71 8.79
C LEU A 315 -3.49 -16.81 10.03
N LEU A 316 -4.01 -15.58 9.98
CA LEU A 316 -3.97 -14.65 11.12
C LEU A 316 -4.80 -15.14 12.31
N HIS A 317 -5.96 -15.74 12.06
CA HIS A 317 -6.79 -16.34 13.10
C HIS A 317 -6.04 -17.51 13.78
N THR A 318 -5.42 -18.40 13.01
CA THR A 318 -4.59 -19.49 13.56
C THR A 318 -3.36 -18.97 14.29
N LEU A 319 -2.76 -17.87 13.86
CA LEU A 319 -1.61 -17.27 14.51
C LEU A 319 -1.99 -16.68 15.88
N TYR A 320 -3.03 -15.85 15.96
CA TYR A 320 -3.35 -15.07 17.16
C TYR A 320 -4.24 -15.82 18.16
N LEU A 321 -5.20 -16.62 17.69
CA LEU A 321 -6.21 -17.26 18.54
C LEU A 321 -5.86 -18.72 18.87
N ARG A 322 -4.60 -19.13 18.67
CA ARG A 322 -4.15 -20.47 19.06
C ARG A 322 -4.24 -20.60 20.58
N SER A 323 -5.18 -21.43 21.03
CA SER A 323 -5.24 -21.83 22.44
C SER A 323 -3.92 -22.52 22.82
N PRO A 324 -3.26 -22.13 23.93
CA PRO A 324 -2.03 -22.76 24.40
C PRO A 324 -2.20 -24.24 24.82
N ASN A 325 -3.41 -24.80 24.76
CA ASN A 325 -3.71 -26.14 25.31
C ASN A 325 -3.54 -27.32 24.33
N SER A 326 -3.01 -27.15 23.13
CA SER A 326 -2.80 -28.28 22.20
C SER A 326 -1.46 -29.01 22.40
N THR A 327 -0.53 -28.46 23.19
CA THR A 327 0.79 -29.08 23.47
C THR A 327 0.82 -29.84 24.79
N ALA A 328 -0.18 -29.68 25.66
CA ALA A 328 -0.23 -30.32 26.99
C ALA A 328 -1.00 -31.66 27.02
N ARG A 329 -1.38 -32.24 25.88
CA ARG A 329 -2.09 -33.53 25.80
C ARG A 329 -1.32 -34.67 25.14
N SER A 330 0.00 -34.50 24.98
CA SER A 330 0.90 -35.58 24.56
C SER A 330 2.06 -35.70 25.53
N SER A 331 1.76 -36.16 26.74
CA SER A 331 2.73 -36.73 27.68
C SER A 331 2.04 -37.84 28.44
#